data_AF-A0A2L0KHF9-F1
#
_entry.id   AF-A0A2L0KHF9-F1
#
_cell.length_a   1.000
_cell.length_b   1.000
_cell.length_c   1.000
_cell.angle_alpha   90.00
_cell.angle_beta   90.00
_cell.angle_gamma   90.00
#
_symmetry.space_group_name_H-M   'P 1'
#
loop_
_entity.id
_entity.type
_entity.pdbx_description
1 polymer ?
#
loop_
_entity_poly.entity_id
_entity_poly.type
_entity_poly.pdbx_seq_one_letter_code
_entity_poly.pdbx_strand_id
1 'polypeptide(L)'
;MSKATEQNDKLKRAIIISVALHIILIALLIWSSFDEHLDASAGGGGGSSIDAVMVDPGAVVNNYNRQQQQQASARRAAEQREKQAQQQAEELREKQAAEQERLKQLEQERLQAQEAAKEAKEQQKQAEEAAAKAAAAAKAKADAQAKEAQEAAAKAAAEAKAKADAQAKAAEQAAAKAAADAKKQAEAAAAKAAAEAKKQAEAEAAKAAAEAQKKAEAAAAKKAQQEAEKKAQQEAAKQAAAEKAAAEKAAAQKAAAEKAAAEKAAAAEKAAAAKAAAAEKAAADKAAKAAAAKAAAAKKAAAAKEADGVDNLLGDLSSGKNAPKTGGGAKGNNASAAGSGNTKNSASGADINNYAGQIKSAIESKFYDASSYAGKTCTLRIKLAPDGLLLNIQSEGGDPALCQAALAAARQAKFPKPPSQAVYEVFKNAPLDFKPQ
;
A
#
# COMPACT_ATOMS: atom_id res chain seq x y z
N MET A 1 23.89 6.77 19.58
CA MET A 1 24.21 7.56 20.80
C MET A 1 25.27 8.64 20.58
N SER A 2 26.18 8.52 19.60
CA SER A 2 27.35 9.41 19.46
C SER A 2 27.11 10.81 18.85
N LYS A 3 25.91 11.09 18.33
CA LYS A 3 25.61 12.35 17.62
C LYS A 3 25.13 13.48 18.55
N ALA A 4 24.65 13.14 19.74
CA ALA A 4 24.13 14.09 20.74
C ALA A 4 25.24 14.74 21.59
N THR A 5 26.37 14.04 21.77
CA THR A 5 27.54 14.54 22.50
C THR A 5 28.28 15.60 21.69
N GLU A 6 28.44 15.41 20.38
CA GLU A 6 29.17 16.35 19.51
C GLU A 6 28.47 17.72 19.36
N GLN A 7 27.14 17.75 19.38
CA GLN A 7 26.39 19.03 19.32
C GLN A 7 26.46 19.81 20.64
N ASN A 8 26.50 19.11 21.77
CA ASN A 8 26.64 19.76 23.08
C ASN A 8 28.02 20.43 23.23
N ASP A 9 29.08 19.84 22.68
CA ASP A 9 30.42 20.45 22.74
C ASP A 9 30.55 21.69 21.82
N LYS A 10 29.85 21.70 20.69
CA LYS A 10 29.80 22.87 19.80
C LYS A 10 29.01 24.02 20.43
N LEU A 11 27.88 23.73 21.08
CA LEU A 11 27.10 24.73 21.82
C LEU A 11 27.88 25.30 23.01
N LYS A 12 28.56 24.46 23.80
CA LYS A 12 29.37 24.93 24.94
C LYS A 12 30.55 25.80 24.49
N ARG A 13 31.24 25.43 23.40
CA ARG A 13 32.31 26.27 22.83
C ARG A 13 31.78 27.60 22.32
N ALA A 14 30.62 27.62 21.64
CA ALA A 14 30.00 28.85 21.16
C ALA A 14 29.58 29.79 22.31
N ILE A 15 29.03 29.25 23.40
CA ILE A 15 28.64 30.03 24.58
C ILE A 15 29.88 30.61 25.29
N ILE A 16 30.95 29.82 25.46
CA ILE A 16 32.20 30.29 26.09
C ILE A 16 32.83 31.44 25.30
N ILE A 17 32.88 31.32 23.96
CA ILE A 17 33.43 32.38 23.09
C ILE A 17 32.57 33.65 23.19
N SER A 18 31.24 33.52 23.22
CA SER A 18 30.34 34.65 23.37
C SER A 18 30.56 35.39 24.69
N VAL A 19 30.63 34.67 25.81
CA VAL A 19 30.84 35.29 27.14
C VAL A 19 32.20 35.98 27.22
N ALA A 20 33.27 35.37 26.69
CA ALA A 20 34.59 35.99 26.67
C ALA A 20 34.62 37.32 25.90
N LEU A 21 33.92 37.39 24.76
CA LEU A 21 33.86 38.59 23.92
C LEU A 21 33.13 39.74 24.63
N HIS A 22 32.05 39.45 25.37
CA HIS A 22 31.33 40.45 26.15
C HIS A 22 32.15 41.00 27.32
N ILE A 23 32.93 40.15 28.00
CA ILE A 23 33.80 40.60 29.11
C ILE A 23 34.89 41.56 28.59
N ILE A 24 35.47 41.28 27.42
CA ILE A 24 36.46 42.17 26.79
C ILE A 24 35.83 43.52 26.43
N LEU A 25 34.61 43.51 25.89
CA LEU A 25 33.89 44.72 25.51
C LEU A 25 33.56 45.60 26.74
N ILE A 26 33.14 44.98 27.84
CA ILE A 26 32.88 45.67 29.12
C ILE A 26 34.17 46.25 29.70
N ALA A 27 35.28 45.52 29.64
CA ALA A 27 36.58 46.01 30.12
C ALA A 27 37.07 47.23 29.31
N LEU A 28 36.87 47.25 27.99
CA LEU A 28 37.20 48.39 27.13
C LEU A 28 36.31 49.61 27.41
N LEU A 29 35.02 49.41 27.68
CA LEU A 29 34.10 50.48 28.06
C LEU A 29 34.48 51.12 29.39
N ILE A 30 34.82 50.30 30.39
CA ILE A 30 35.26 50.80 31.71
C ILE A 30 36.58 51.56 31.58
N TRP A 31 37.53 51.05 30.79
CA TRP A 31 38.79 51.76 30.53
C TRP A 31 38.54 53.11 29.85
N SER A 32 37.65 53.16 28.87
CA SER A 32 37.30 54.41 28.17
C SER A 32 36.60 55.43 29.08
N SER A 33 35.88 54.99 30.11
CA SER A 33 35.16 55.89 31.02
C SER A 33 36.04 56.56 32.09
N PHE A 34 37.32 56.21 32.20
CA PHE A 34 38.27 56.87 33.10
C PHE A 34 39.08 58.01 32.45
N ASP A 35 38.96 58.22 31.14
CA ASP A 35 39.71 59.24 30.37
C ASP A 35 38.83 60.43 29.90
N GLU A 36 37.81 60.78 30.69
CA GLU A 36 36.98 61.96 30.46
C GLU A 36 37.29 63.01 31.54
N HIS A 37 38.38 63.75 31.34
CA HIS A 37 38.71 64.95 32.12
C HIS A 37 37.70 66.06 31.82
N LEU A 38 36.76 66.28 32.75
CA LEU A 38 35.86 67.44 32.79
C LEU A 38 36.60 68.67 33.33
N ASP A 39 36.90 69.64 32.46
CA ASP A 39 37.32 70.99 32.84
C ASP A 39 36.19 71.72 33.59
N ALA A 40 36.39 71.96 34.88
CA ALA A 40 35.51 72.74 35.72
C ALA A 40 35.75 74.25 35.50
N SER A 41 34.77 74.93 34.92
CA SER A 41 34.72 76.39 34.74
C SER A 41 34.61 77.11 36.09
N ALA A 42 35.76 77.49 36.64
CA ALA A 42 35.88 78.44 37.74
C ALA A 42 35.89 79.89 37.21
N GLY A 43 34.95 80.71 37.64
CA GLY A 43 34.98 82.16 37.47
C GLY A 43 34.08 82.79 38.52
N GLY A 44 34.44 83.83 39.25
CA GLY A 44 35.63 84.67 39.26
C GLY A 44 35.31 85.78 40.26
N GLY A 45 36.19 85.99 41.24
CA GLY A 45 36.00 86.98 42.29
C GLY A 45 36.06 88.41 41.77
N GLY A 46 35.25 89.28 42.37
CA GLY A 46 35.32 90.73 42.20
C GLY A 46 34.95 91.40 43.52
N GLY A 47 35.97 91.78 44.31
CA GLY A 47 35.80 92.59 45.50
C GLY A 47 35.57 94.04 45.13
N SER A 48 34.50 94.63 45.66
CA SER A 48 34.24 96.06 45.59
C SER A 48 34.02 96.62 47.00
N SER A 49 34.94 97.52 47.37
CA SER A 49 34.84 98.65 48.30
C SER A 49 33.69 98.66 49.32
N ILE A 50 34.09 98.70 50.60
CA ILE A 50 33.23 98.89 51.77
C ILE A 50 32.64 100.30 51.72
N ASP A 51 31.38 100.38 51.30
CA ASP A 51 30.52 101.55 51.42
C ASP A 51 29.86 101.54 52.82
N ALA A 52 30.01 102.63 53.57
CA ALA A 52 29.41 102.76 54.90
C ALA A 52 27.93 103.16 54.76
N VAL A 53 27.05 102.16 54.76
CA VAL A 53 25.59 102.35 54.69
C VAL A 53 25.05 102.74 56.07
N MET A 54 24.35 103.88 56.14
CA MET A 54 23.51 104.23 57.29
C MET A 54 22.32 103.26 57.32
N VAL A 55 22.32 102.31 58.25
CA VAL A 55 21.27 101.31 58.40
C VAL A 55 20.03 101.98 58.98
N ASP A 56 19.03 102.24 58.14
CA ASP A 56 17.71 102.71 58.57
C ASP A 56 17.02 101.61 59.42
N PRO A 57 16.73 101.86 60.72
CA PRO A 57 16.11 100.88 61.60
C PRO A 57 14.76 100.34 61.09
N GLY A 58 14.00 101.13 60.34
CA GLY A 58 12.71 100.71 59.75
C GLY A 58 12.89 99.75 58.58
N ALA A 59 13.98 99.89 57.80
CA ALA A 59 14.30 98.97 56.72
C ALA A 59 14.75 97.60 57.22
N VAL A 60 15.42 97.53 58.37
CA VAL A 60 15.84 96.25 58.99
C VAL A 60 14.64 95.43 59.46
N VAL A 61 13.66 96.07 60.10
CA VAL A 61 12.43 95.39 60.55
C VAL A 61 11.62 94.86 59.37
N ASN A 62 11.49 95.65 58.29
CA ASN A 62 10.82 95.21 57.07
C ASN A 62 11.55 94.06 56.37
N ASN A 63 12.88 94.07 56.33
CA ASN A 63 13.68 92.96 55.79
C ASN A 63 13.57 91.70 56.65
N TYR A 64 13.55 91.82 57.99
CA TYR A 64 13.38 90.69 58.89
C TYR A 64 11.99 90.03 58.74
N ASN A 65 10.91 90.83 58.66
CA ASN A 65 9.57 90.31 58.42
C ASN A 65 9.45 89.62 57.04
N ARG A 66 10.06 90.20 56.01
CA ARG A 66 10.09 89.60 54.67
C ARG A 66 10.89 88.29 54.67
N GLN A 67 12.01 88.23 55.37
CA GLN A 67 12.81 87.02 55.53
C GLN A 67 12.04 85.93 56.30
N GLN A 68 11.32 86.30 57.36
CA GLN A 68 10.51 85.35 58.13
C GLN A 68 9.35 84.79 57.28
N GLN A 69 8.67 85.64 56.50
CA GLN A 69 7.64 85.20 55.55
C GLN A 69 8.20 84.31 54.43
N GLN A 70 9.39 84.64 53.91
CA GLN A 70 10.10 83.82 52.91
C GLN A 70 10.51 82.46 53.47
N GLN A 71 10.97 82.38 54.73
CA GLN A 71 11.28 81.10 55.37
C GLN A 71 10.01 80.27 55.61
N ALA A 72 8.92 80.89 56.03
CA ALA A 72 7.64 80.19 56.24
C ALA A 72 6.99 79.72 54.94
N SER A 73 7.13 80.45 53.83
CA SER A 73 6.67 79.99 52.51
C SER A 73 7.59 78.91 51.94
N ALA A 74 8.91 79.02 52.13
CA ALA A 74 9.87 77.99 51.73
C ALA A 74 9.66 76.67 52.49
N ARG A 75 9.39 76.71 53.81
CA ARG A 75 9.05 75.51 54.60
C ARG A 75 7.76 74.85 54.12
N ARG A 76 6.68 75.63 53.89
CA ARG A 76 5.43 75.09 53.35
C ARG A 76 5.60 74.49 51.95
N ALA A 77 6.40 75.12 51.09
CA ALA A 77 6.73 74.59 49.77
C ALA A 77 7.55 73.29 49.87
N ALA A 78 8.48 73.19 50.82
CA ALA A 78 9.26 71.98 51.08
C ALA A 78 8.37 70.84 51.60
N GLU A 79 7.50 71.10 52.57
CA GLU A 79 6.53 70.11 53.10
C GLU A 79 5.57 69.62 52.02
N GLN A 80 5.13 70.48 51.10
CA GLN A 80 4.29 70.08 49.97
C GLN A 80 5.05 69.17 48.99
N ARG A 81 6.32 69.47 48.69
CA ARG A 81 7.16 68.60 47.86
C ARG A 81 7.42 67.26 48.55
N GLU A 82 7.63 67.26 49.86
CA GLU A 82 7.82 66.03 50.63
C GLU A 82 6.55 65.18 50.63
N LYS A 83 5.38 65.78 50.83
CA LYS A 83 4.08 65.07 50.72
C LYS A 83 3.86 64.50 49.31
N GLN A 84 4.18 65.25 48.26
CA GLN A 84 4.08 64.75 46.89
C GLN A 84 5.06 63.60 46.63
N ALA A 85 6.29 63.69 47.13
CA ALA A 85 7.27 62.61 47.03
C ALA A 85 6.84 61.36 47.82
N GLN A 86 6.26 61.53 49.01
CA GLN A 86 5.70 60.43 49.81
C GLN A 86 4.53 59.76 49.08
N GLN A 87 3.60 60.53 48.50
CA GLN A 87 2.49 60.00 47.71
C GLN A 87 2.98 59.22 46.49
N GLN A 88 3.98 59.74 45.76
CA GLN A 88 4.57 59.03 44.62
C GLN A 88 5.27 57.73 45.06
N ALA A 89 5.95 57.74 46.20
CA ALA A 89 6.60 56.55 46.75
C ALA A 89 5.58 55.50 47.21
N GLU A 90 4.47 55.92 47.81
CA GLU A 90 3.38 55.03 48.23
C GLU A 90 2.65 54.43 47.03
N GLU A 91 2.32 55.24 46.01
CA GLU A 91 1.69 54.76 44.77
C GLU A 91 2.58 53.73 44.04
N LEU A 92 3.90 53.95 44.01
CA LEU A 92 4.84 52.98 43.44
C LEU A 92 4.88 51.68 44.24
N ARG A 93 4.85 51.76 45.58
CA ARG A 93 4.79 50.57 46.45
C ARG A 93 3.49 49.80 46.26
N GLU A 94 2.35 50.49 46.15
CA GLU A 94 1.06 49.86 45.87
C GLU A 94 1.04 49.19 44.49
N LYS A 95 1.58 49.84 43.45
CA LYS A 95 1.72 49.23 42.12
C LYS A 95 2.58 47.98 42.14
N GLN A 96 3.72 48.01 42.83
CA GLN A 96 4.58 46.84 42.97
C GLN A 96 3.89 45.69 43.73
N ALA A 97 3.14 46.01 44.79
CA ALA A 97 2.37 45.02 45.54
C ALA A 97 1.25 44.41 44.67
N ALA A 98 0.49 45.23 43.95
CA ALA A 98 -0.57 44.78 43.05
C ALA A 98 -0.02 43.92 41.88
N GLU A 99 1.15 44.26 41.33
CA GLU A 99 1.82 43.43 40.33
C GLU A 99 2.25 42.07 40.89
N GLN A 100 2.78 42.03 42.11
CA GLN A 100 3.13 40.76 42.76
C GLN A 100 1.90 39.89 43.02
N GLU A 101 0.78 40.47 43.44
CA GLU A 101 -0.48 39.74 43.61
C GLU A 101 -1.01 39.21 42.28
N ARG A 102 -0.96 40.02 41.22
CA ARG A 102 -1.34 39.59 39.88
C ARG A 102 -0.46 38.44 39.38
N LEU A 103 0.85 38.48 39.65
CA LEU A 103 1.76 37.38 39.31
C LEU A 103 1.42 36.11 40.08
N LYS A 104 1.10 36.21 41.38
CA LYS A 104 0.65 35.05 42.18
C LYS A 104 -0.64 34.45 41.64
N GLN A 105 -1.61 35.26 41.22
CA GLN A 105 -2.85 34.80 40.61
C GLN A 105 -2.58 34.08 39.29
N LEU A 106 -1.72 34.63 38.43
CA LEU A 106 -1.31 34.00 37.17
C LEU A 106 -0.58 32.67 37.39
N GLU A 107 0.27 32.58 38.41
CA GLU A 107 0.94 31.32 38.77
C GLU A 107 -0.07 30.27 39.25
N GLN A 108 -1.02 30.64 40.11
CA GLN A 108 -2.11 29.76 40.54
C GLN A 108 -2.97 29.29 39.36
N GLU A 109 -3.36 30.20 38.47
CA GLU A 109 -4.11 29.87 37.25
C GLU A 109 -3.31 28.91 36.36
N ARG A 110 -2.00 29.13 36.21
CA ARG A 110 -1.13 28.22 35.44
C ARG A 110 -1.02 26.84 36.07
N LEU A 111 -0.97 26.75 37.40
CA LEU A 111 -0.96 25.49 38.12
C LEU A 111 -2.29 24.75 37.97
N GLN A 112 -3.42 25.44 38.15
CA GLN A 112 -4.74 24.88 37.93
C GLN A 112 -4.94 24.42 36.47
N ALA A 113 -4.51 25.22 35.48
CA ALA A 113 -4.55 24.82 34.08
C ALA A 113 -3.65 23.62 33.80
N GLN A 114 -2.49 23.51 34.47
CA GLN A 114 -1.62 22.34 34.36
C GLN A 114 -2.25 21.09 34.98
N GLU A 115 -2.90 21.21 36.14
CA GLU A 115 -3.62 20.11 36.78
C GLU A 115 -4.82 19.67 35.94
N ALA A 116 -5.66 20.59 35.49
CA ALA A 116 -6.77 20.30 34.59
C ALA A 116 -6.29 19.64 33.28
N ALA A 117 -5.15 20.06 32.72
CA ALA A 117 -4.56 19.42 31.55
C ALA A 117 -4.03 18.01 31.86
N LYS A 118 -3.48 17.76 33.06
CA LYS A 118 -3.06 16.42 33.50
C LYS A 118 -4.28 15.52 33.68
N GLU A 119 -5.32 15.98 34.37
CA GLU A 119 -6.57 15.23 34.57
C GLU A 119 -7.26 14.92 33.24
N ALA A 120 -7.34 15.90 32.33
CA ALA A 120 -7.90 15.67 30.99
C ALA A 120 -7.09 14.63 30.20
N LYS A 121 -5.76 14.65 30.32
CA LYS A 121 -4.88 13.66 29.69
C LYS A 121 -5.05 12.27 30.32
N GLU A 122 -5.21 12.18 31.64
CA GLU A 122 -5.49 10.91 32.31
C GLU A 122 -6.86 10.35 31.93
N GLN A 123 -7.90 11.19 31.87
CA GLN A 123 -9.21 10.80 31.39
C GLN A 123 -9.17 10.33 29.93
N GLN A 124 -8.46 11.03 29.05
CA GLN A 124 -8.25 10.57 27.66
C GLN A 124 -7.52 9.21 27.62
N LYS A 125 -6.49 9.02 28.45
CA LYS A 125 -5.75 7.75 28.50
C LYS A 125 -6.64 6.61 29.02
N GLN A 126 -7.46 6.86 30.03
CA GLN A 126 -8.44 5.88 30.53
C GLN A 126 -9.50 5.55 29.46
N ALA A 127 -9.99 6.55 28.71
CA ALA A 127 -10.94 6.33 27.62
C ALA A 127 -10.31 5.55 26.46
N GLU A 128 -9.07 5.84 26.09
CA GLU A 128 -8.31 5.10 25.08
C GLU A 128 -8.05 3.66 25.53
N GLU A 129 -7.67 3.44 26.79
CA GLU A 129 -7.47 2.11 27.34
C GLU A 129 -8.79 1.31 27.39
N ALA A 130 -9.90 1.94 27.76
CA ALA A 130 -11.23 1.33 27.73
C ALA A 130 -11.64 0.98 26.30
N ALA A 131 -11.41 1.86 25.33
CA ALA A 131 -11.67 1.60 23.91
C ALA A 131 -10.79 0.47 23.37
N ALA A 132 -9.51 0.43 23.74
CA ALA A 132 -8.58 -0.64 23.37
C ALA A 132 -8.99 -2.00 23.96
N LYS A 133 -9.40 -2.03 25.24
CA LYS A 133 -9.96 -3.23 25.89
C LYS A 133 -11.24 -3.70 25.22
N ALA A 134 -12.15 -2.77 24.87
CA ALA A 134 -13.38 -3.10 24.15
C ALA A 134 -13.09 -3.65 22.74
N ALA A 135 -12.15 -3.04 22.01
CA ALA A 135 -11.75 -3.50 20.68
C ALA A 135 -11.07 -4.88 20.74
N ALA A 136 -10.20 -5.12 21.73
CA ALA A 136 -9.57 -6.42 21.95
C ALA A 136 -10.60 -7.50 22.29
N ALA A 137 -11.57 -7.19 23.16
CA ALA A 137 -12.67 -8.11 23.49
C ALA A 137 -13.56 -8.40 22.28
N ALA A 138 -13.87 -7.39 21.44
CA ALA A 138 -14.62 -7.57 20.21
C ALA A 138 -13.87 -8.46 19.21
N LYS A 139 -12.56 -8.24 19.04
CA LYS A 139 -11.70 -9.07 18.19
C LYS A 139 -11.65 -10.51 18.69
N ALA A 140 -11.44 -10.73 19.99
CA ALA A 140 -11.43 -12.08 20.56
C ALA A 140 -12.75 -12.82 20.35
N LYS A 141 -13.89 -12.12 20.48
CA LYS A 141 -15.21 -12.70 20.15
C LYS A 141 -15.36 -13.03 18.67
N ALA A 142 -14.90 -12.16 17.78
CA ALA A 142 -14.93 -12.41 16.34
C ALA A 142 -14.04 -13.60 15.94
N ASP A 143 -12.84 -13.68 16.49
CA ASP A 143 -11.91 -14.79 16.26
C ASP A 143 -12.47 -16.12 16.78
N ALA A 144 -13.14 -16.12 17.95
CA ALA A 144 -13.82 -17.29 18.48
C ALA A 144 -14.97 -17.76 17.57
N GLN A 145 -15.83 -16.82 17.13
CA GLN A 145 -16.93 -17.13 16.21
C GLN A 145 -16.41 -17.65 14.85
N ALA A 146 -15.31 -17.08 14.33
CA ALA A 146 -14.70 -17.56 13.10
C ALA A 146 -14.16 -18.98 13.25
N LYS A 147 -13.56 -19.31 14.40
CA LYS A 147 -13.07 -20.66 14.70
C LYS A 147 -14.21 -21.67 14.83
N GLU A 148 -15.28 -21.31 15.54
CA GLU A 148 -16.50 -22.14 15.64
C GLU A 148 -17.14 -22.38 14.26
N ALA A 149 -17.22 -21.35 13.42
CA ALA A 149 -17.73 -21.47 12.06
C ALA A 149 -16.85 -22.38 11.18
N GLN A 150 -15.52 -22.29 11.31
CA GLN A 150 -14.59 -23.19 10.61
C GLN A 150 -14.72 -24.64 11.08
N GLU A 151 -14.82 -24.89 12.38
CA GLU A 151 -15.05 -26.23 12.92
C GLU A 151 -16.39 -26.80 12.46
N ALA A 152 -17.46 -26.00 12.47
CA ALA A 152 -18.76 -26.41 11.97
C ALA A 152 -18.72 -26.75 10.47
N ALA A 153 -18.04 -25.92 9.66
CA ALA A 153 -17.86 -26.17 8.23
C ALA A 153 -17.01 -27.42 7.97
N ALA A 154 -15.94 -27.65 8.73
CA ALA A 154 -15.11 -28.84 8.62
C ALA A 154 -15.89 -30.11 9.00
N LYS A 155 -16.73 -30.04 10.05
CA LYS A 155 -17.57 -31.15 10.47
C LYS A 155 -18.67 -31.46 9.43
N ALA A 156 -19.28 -30.44 8.85
CA ALA A 156 -20.25 -30.58 7.77
C ALA A 156 -19.62 -31.17 6.50
N ALA A 157 -18.41 -30.73 6.13
CA ALA A 157 -17.66 -31.29 5.00
C ALA A 157 -17.27 -32.75 5.22
N ALA A 158 -16.87 -33.12 6.44
CA ALA A 158 -16.56 -34.50 6.81
C ALA A 158 -17.80 -35.40 6.74
N GLU A 159 -18.95 -34.94 7.25
CA GLU A 159 -20.22 -35.67 7.12
C GLU A 159 -20.67 -35.81 5.67
N ALA A 160 -20.54 -34.76 4.86
CA ALA A 160 -20.87 -34.81 3.44
C ALA A 160 -20.00 -35.84 2.69
N LYS A 161 -18.68 -35.86 2.98
CA LYS A 161 -17.76 -36.85 2.42
C LYS A 161 -18.11 -38.28 2.87
N ALA A 162 -18.41 -38.48 4.16
CA ALA A 162 -18.81 -39.79 4.67
C ALA A 162 -20.10 -40.31 4.02
N LYS A 163 -21.09 -39.42 3.80
CA LYS A 163 -22.33 -39.76 3.08
C LYS A 163 -22.07 -40.10 1.61
N ALA A 164 -21.18 -39.35 0.93
CA ALA A 164 -20.79 -39.62 -0.44
C ALA A 164 -20.06 -40.96 -0.59
N ASP A 165 -19.09 -41.25 0.30
CA ASP A 165 -18.36 -42.51 0.30
C ASP A 165 -19.29 -43.71 0.61
N ALA A 166 -20.26 -43.54 1.50
CA ALA A 166 -21.28 -44.56 1.78
C ALA A 166 -22.18 -44.83 0.56
N GLN A 167 -22.62 -43.79 -0.15
CA GLN A 167 -23.41 -43.93 -1.37
C GLN A 167 -22.60 -44.57 -2.50
N ALA A 168 -21.31 -44.21 -2.65
CA ALA A 168 -20.42 -44.82 -3.63
C ALA A 168 -20.25 -46.32 -3.38
N LYS A 169 -20.01 -46.73 -2.13
CA LYS A 169 -19.95 -48.16 -1.75
C LYS A 169 -21.26 -48.90 -1.99
N ALA A 170 -22.41 -48.27 -1.69
CA ALA A 170 -23.71 -48.87 -1.95
C ALA A 170 -23.96 -49.04 -3.47
N ALA A 171 -23.57 -48.07 -4.29
CA ALA A 171 -23.67 -48.14 -5.75
C ALA A 171 -22.74 -49.22 -6.34
N GLU A 172 -21.51 -49.35 -5.83
CA GLU A 172 -20.56 -50.38 -6.25
C GLU A 172 -21.07 -51.79 -5.91
N GLN A 173 -21.62 -51.98 -4.71
CA GLN A 173 -22.25 -53.26 -4.32
C GLN A 173 -23.47 -53.58 -5.18
N ALA A 174 -24.30 -52.60 -5.51
CA ALA A 174 -25.43 -52.78 -6.42
C ALA A 174 -24.98 -53.17 -7.83
N ALA A 175 -23.93 -52.53 -8.35
CA ALA A 175 -23.35 -52.84 -9.66
C ALA A 175 -22.71 -54.24 -9.69
N ALA A 176 -21.97 -54.62 -8.64
CA ALA A 176 -21.39 -55.96 -8.52
C ALA A 176 -22.47 -57.06 -8.46
N LYS A 177 -23.58 -56.80 -7.74
CA LYS A 177 -24.72 -57.71 -7.68
C LYS A 177 -25.41 -57.82 -9.05
N ALA A 178 -25.64 -56.70 -9.74
CA ALA A 178 -26.21 -56.69 -11.09
C ALA A 178 -25.33 -57.43 -12.11
N ALA A 179 -24.00 -57.27 -12.04
CA ALA A 179 -23.05 -57.98 -12.90
C ALA A 179 -23.05 -59.50 -12.62
N ALA A 180 -23.15 -59.91 -11.35
CA ALA A 180 -23.24 -61.31 -10.98
C ALA A 180 -24.56 -61.96 -11.47
N ASP A 181 -25.68 -61.25 -11.34
CA ASP A 181 -26.98 -61.70 -11.85
C ASP A 181 -26.98 -61.79 -13.38
N ALA A 182 -26.37 -60.83 -14.09
CA ALA A 182 -26.21 -60.88 -15.54
C ALA A 182 -25.34 -62.07 -15.99
N LYS A 183 -24.25 -62.37 -15.28
CA LYS A 183 -23.39 -63.52 -15.57
C LYS A 183 -24.14 -64.85 -15.39
N LYS A 184 -24.92 -64.99 -14.32
CA LYS A 184 -25.78 -66.17 -14.12
C LYS A 184 -26.83 -66.35 -15.21
N GLN A 185 -27.44 -65.26 -15.68
CA GLN A 185 -28.40 -65.33 -16.78
C GLN A 185 -27.73 -65.71 -18.10
N ALA A 186 -26.52 -65.21 -18.37
CA ALA A 186 -25.74 -65.57 -19.55
C ALA A 186 -25.29 -67.05 -19.54
N GLU A 187 -24.85 -67.56 -18.39
CA GLU A 187 -24.51 -68.99 -18.23
C GLU A 187 -25.75 -69.89 -18.38
N ALA A 188 -26.90 -69.49 -17.85
CA ALA A 188 -28.15 -70.22 -18.02
C ALA A 188 -28.63 -70.22 -19.49
N ALA A 189 -28.46 -69.11 -20.21
CA ALA A 189 -28.78 -69.01 -21.63
C ALA A 189 -27.82 -69.85 -22.49
N ALA A 190 -26.51 -69.83 -22.18
CA ALA A 190 -25.51 -70.65 -22.87
C ALA A 190 -25.73 -72.16 -22.64
N ALA A 191 -26.12 -72.56 -21.43
CA ALA A 191 -26.47 -73.95 -21.13
C ALA A 191 -27.72 -74.41 -21.89
N LYS A 192 -28.75 -73.54 -22.02
CA LYS A 192 -29.93 -73.83 -22.86
C LYS A 192 -29.56 -73.94 -24.34
N ALA A 193 -28.74 -73.03 -24.87
CA ALA A 193 -28.29 -73.07 -26.26
C ALA A 193 -27.44 -74.32 -26.58
N ALA A 194 -26.55 -74.72 -25.67
CA ALA A 194 -25.75 -75.94 -25.82
C ALA A 194 -26.62 -77.21 -25.78
N ALA A 195 -27.66 -77.25 -24.95
CA ALA A 195 -28.60 -78.36 -24.91
C ALA A 195 -29.44 -78.44 -26.20
N GLU A 196 -29.83 -77.29 -26.76
CA GLU A 196 -30.59 -77.23 -28.01
C GLU A 196 -29.74 -77.64 -29.23
N ALA A 197 -28.48 -77.21 -29.29
CA ALA A 197 -27.52 -77.63 -30.31
C ALA A 197 -27.22 -79.13 -30.27
N LYS A 198 -27.10 -79.73 -29.08
CA LYS A 198 -26.92 -81.18 -28.93
C LYS A 198 -28.14 -81.96 -29.44
N LYS A 199 -29.34 -81.44 -29.20
CA LYS A 199 -30.60 -82.05 -29.65
C LYS A 199 -30.77 -81.98 -31.18
N GLN A 200 -30.29 -80.90 -31.81
CA GLN A 200 -30.27 -80.77 -33.28
C GLN A 200 -29.24 -81.71 -33.93
N ALA A 201 -28.05 -81.87 -33.32
CA ALA A 201 -27.03 -82.79 -33.81
C ALA A 201 -27.46 -84.27 -33.72
N GLU A 202 -28.17 -84.65 -32.65
CA GLU A 202 -28.75 -86.00 -32.51
C GLU A 202 -29.89 -86.25 -33.53
N ALA A 203 -30.67 -85.22 -33.86
CA ALA A 203 -31.73 -85.31 -34.87
C ALA A 203 -31.18 -85.42 -36.30
N GLU A 204 -30.07 -84.76 -36.63
CA GLU A 204 -29.38 -84.92 -37.93
C GLU A 204 -28.67 -86.27 -38.05
N ALA A 205 -28.04 -86.76 -36.98
CA ALA A 205 -27.44 -88.10 -36.97
C ALA A 205 -28.49 -89.22 -37.17
N ALA A 206 -29.69 -89.07 -36.60
CA ALA A 206 -30.79 -89.99 -36.82
C ALA A 206 -31.34 -89.95 -38.27
N LYS A 207 -31.36 -88.77 -38.91
CA LYS A 207 -31.72 -88.65 -40.33
C LYS A 207 -30.68 -89.27 -41.26
N ALA A 208 -29.39 -89.08 -40.98
CA ALA A 208 -28.29 -89.68 -41.75
C ALA A 208 -28.25 -91.21 -41.65
N ALA A 209 -28.56 -91.78 -40.47
CA ALA A 209 -28.68 -93.22 -40.27
C ALA A 209 -29.87 -93.82 -41.05
N ALA A 210 -31.01 -93.11 -41.11
CA ALA A 210 -32.17 -93.53 -41.87
C ALA A 210 -31.93 -93.49 -43.40
N GLU A 211 -31.12 -92.56 -43.89
CA GLU A 211 -30.77 -92.44 -45.31
C GLU A 211 -29.77 -93.53 -45.76
N ALA A 212 -28.84 -93.92 -44.87
CA ALA A 212 -27.92 -95.03 -45.11
C ALA A 212 -28.64 -96.39 -45.22
N GLN A 213 -29.72 -96.59 -44.46
CA GLN A 213 -30.51 -97.83 -44.49
C GLN A 213 -31.31 -97.97 -45.80
N LYS A 214 -31.87 -96.86 -46.31
CA LYS A 214 -32.57 -96.84 -47.63
C LYS A 214 -31.63 -97.07 -48.82
N LYS A 215 -30.36 -96.67 -48.74
CA LYS A 215 -29.35 -96.97 -49.78
C LYS A 215 -28.90 -98.44 -49.78
N ALA A 216 -29.01 -99.14 -48.66
CA ALA A 216 -28.67 -100.56 -48.56
C ALA A 216 -29.75 -101.49 -49.17
N GLU A 217 -31.04 -101.18 -49.02
CA GLU A 217 -32.13 -101.96 -49.63
C GLU A 217 -32.23 -101.76 -51.16
N ALA A 218 -31.92 -100.56 -51.68
CA ALA A 218 -31.91 -100.29 -53.11
C ALA A 218 -30.77 -100.98 -53.89
N ALA A 219 -29.71 -101.39 -53.20
CA ALA A 219 -28.56 -102.09 -53.79
C ALA A 219 -28.78 -103.61 -53.95
N ALA A 220 -29.68 -104.22 -53.18
CA ALA A 220 -30.00 -105.64 -53.28
C ALA A 220 -30.94 -105.95 -54.46
N ALA A 221 -31.85 -105.04 -54.81
CA ALA A 221 -32.81 -105.23 -55.90
C ALA A 221 -32.21 -105.07 -57.31
N LYS A 222 -31.12 -104.29 -57.48
CA LYS A 222 -30.46 -104.08 -58.79
C LYS A 222 -29.51 -105.20 -59.22
N LYS A 223 -29.12 -106.10 -58.31
CA LYS A 223 -28.14 -107.17 -58.60
C LYS A 223 -28.78 -108.41 -59.26
N ALA A 224 -30.11 -108.54 -59.24
CA ALA A 224 -30.84 -109.67 -59.83
C ALA A 224 -31.28 -109.46 -61.30
N GLN A 225 -31.24 -108.22 -61.82
CA GLN A 225 -31.65 -107.92 -63.21
C GLN A 225 -30.46 -107.76 -64.19
N GLN A 226 -29.23 -107.65 -63.70
CA GLN A 226 -28.05 -107.38 -64.54
C GLN A 226 -27.29 -108.62 -65.02
N GLU A 227 -27.77 -109.83 -64.69
CA GLU A 227 -27.18 -111.09 -65.14
C GLU A 227 -27.78 -111.58 -66.47
N ALA A 228 -28.90 -110.99 -66.93
CA ALA A 228 -29.54 -111.32 -68.20
C ALA A 228 -29.01 -110.54 -69.42
N GLU A 229 -28.31 -109.41 -69.23
CA GLU A 229 -27.94 -108.49 -70.32
C GLU A 229 -26.47 -108.56 -70.77
N LYS A 230 -25.61 -109.24 -70.00
CA LYS A 230 -24.16 -109.31 -70.27
C LYS A 230 -23.72 -110.33 -71.33
N LYS A 231 -24.68 -110.97 -72.01
CA LYS A 231 -24.43 -111.88 -73.15
C LYS A 231 -24.40 -111.17 -74.51
N ALA A 232 -24.69 -109.87 -74.57
CA ALA A 232 -24.80 -109.12 -75.84
C ALA A 232 -23.67 -108.11 -76.11
N GLN A 233 -22.69 -107.94 -75.22
CA GLN A 233 -21.69 -106.87 -75.35
C GLN A 233 -20.24 -107.35 -75.18
N GLN A 234 -19.97 -108.58 -75.62
CA GLN A 234 -18.64 -109.17 -75.73
C GLN A 234 -18.06 -109.07 -77.15
N GLU A 235 -18.49 -108.11 -77.96
CA GLU A 235 -18.01 -107.92 -79.34
C GLU A 235 -17.38 -106.54 -79.61
N ALA A 236 -17.01 -105.80 -78.56
CA ALA A 236 -16.17 -104.61 -78.71
C ALA A 236 -15.06 -104.56 -77.65
N ALA A 237 -14.49 -105.74 -77.38
CA ALA A 237 -13.09 -105.79 -76.98
C ALA A 237 -12.24 -105.06 -78.02
N LYS A 238 -11.16 -104.42 -77.53
CA LYS A 238 -10.05 -103.83 -78.29
C LYS A 238 -10.28 -102.39 -78.77
N GLN A 239 -10.08 -101.43 -77.86
CA GLN A 239 -8.89 -100.58 -77.97
C GLN A 239 -8.62 -99.84 -76.66
N ALA A 240 -7.49 -100.19 -76.06
CA ALA A 240 -6.60 -99.36 -75.26
C ALA A 240 -7.22 -98.60 -74.06
N ALA A 241 -7.03 -98.99 -72.80
CA ALA A 241 -5.87 -99.63 -72.21
C ALA A 241 -4.53 -98.96 -72.59
N ALA A 242 -4.38 -97.69 -72.22
CA ALA A 242 -3.14 -97.02 -71.80
C ALA A 242 -3.64 -95.73 -71.14
N GLU A 243 -3.54 -95.47 -69.84
CA GLU A 243 -2.30 -95.45 -69.09
C GLU A 243 -2.67 -95.40 -67.61
N LYS A 244 -2.23 -96.43 -66.89
CA LYS A 244 -2.37 -96.62 -65.46
C LYS A 244 -1.07 -96.09 -64.83
N ALA A 245 -1.16 -95.42 -63.70
CA ALA A 245 -0.13 -95.41 -62.66
C ALA A 245 1.23 -94.71 -62.94
N ALA A 246 1.28 -93.42 -62.61
CA ALA A 246 2.38 -92.76 -61.88
C ALA A 246 1.78 -91.42 -61.38
N ALA A 247 1.68 -91.04 -60.11
CA ALA A 247 2.50 -91.34 -58.97
C ALA A 247 1.63 -91.33 -57.71
N GLU A 248 1.54 -92.50 -57.08
CA GLU A 248 1.16 -92.66 -55.70
C GLU A 248 2.44 -92.55 -54.86
N LYS A 249 2.31 -92.04 -53.63
CA LYS A 249 3.22 -92.29 -52.48
C LYS A 249 4.60 -91.62 -52.43
N ALA A 250 4.76 -90.86 -51.35
CA ALA A 250 5.80 -90.95 -50.32
C ALA A 250 6.23 -89.51 -49.96
N ALA A 251 6.12 -89.01 -48.75
CA ALA A 251 6.08 -89.63 -47.43
C ALA A 251 5.42 -88.59 -46.49
N ALA A 252 4.42 -88.91 -45.67
CA ALA A 252 4.57 -89.73 -44.47
C ALA A 252 5.86 -89.31 -43.74
N GLN A 253 5.84 -88.42 -42.74
CA GLN A 253 5.55 -88.78 -41.35
C GLN A 253 5.98 -87.58 -40.49
N LYS A 254 5.20 -87.20 -39.47
CA LYS A 254 5.53 -87.43 -38.05
C LYS A 254 6.71 -86.52 -37.62
N ALA A 255 6.62 -85.62 -36.67
CA ALA A 255 5.93 -85.62 -35.40
C ALA A 255 6.15 -84.20 -34.82
N ALA A 256 5.17 -83.65 -34.12
CA ALA A 256 5.24 -83.46 -32.66
C ALA A 256 5.79 -82.11 -32.22
N ALA A 257 5.24 -81.65 -31.09
CA ALA A 257 5.59 -80.50 -30.27
C ALA A 257 5.14 -79.15 -30.86
N GLU A 258 3.94 -78.69 -30.49
CA GLU A 258 3.75 -77.74 -29.37
C GLU A 258 4.30 -76.34 -29.71
N LYS A 259 3.47 -75.38 -30.13
CA LYS A 259 2.53 -74.65 -29.27
C LYS A 259 3.21 -74.07 -28.01
N ALA A 260 3.79 -72.89 -28.12
CA ALA A 260 3.83 -71.94 -26.99
C ALA A 260 4.14 -70.51 -27.47
N ALA A 261 3.20 -69.60 -27.17
CA ALA A 261 3.36 -68.14 -27.08
C ALA A 261 3.84 -67.40 -28.34
N ALA A 262 3.01 -66.87 -29.25
CA ALA A 262 1.76 -66.13 -29.09
C ALA A 262 1.82 -65.02 -28.03
N GLU A 263 1.95 -63.78 -28.51
CA GLU A 263 1.32 -62.53 -28.02
C GLU A 263 2.09 -61.37 -28.69
N LYS A 264 1.69 -60.77 -29.81
CA LYS A 264 0.37 -60.29 -30.28
C LYS A 264 -0.41 -59.49 -29.25
N ALA A 265 -0.18 -58.18 -29.36
CA ALA A 265 -1.19 -57.11 -29.40
C ALA A 265 -1.74 -56.62 -28.05
N ALA A 266 -1.47 -55.34 -27.76
CA ALA A 266 -2.54 -54.38 -27.54
C ALA A 266 -1.95 -52.96 -27.55
N ALA A 267 -2.39 -52.17 -28.53
CA ALA A 267 -2.40 -50.74 -28.40
C ALA A 267 -3.58 -50.33 -27.51
N ALA A 268 -3.34 -49.22 -26.80
CA ALA A 268 -4.31 -48.26 -26.32
C ALA A 268 -5.04 -48.52 -24.98
N GLU A 269 -4.88 -47.49 -24.15
CA GLU A 269 -5.92 -46.90 -23.31
C GLU A 269 -6.13 -47.47 -21.89
N LYS A 270 -5.44 -46.88 -20.91
CA LYS A 270 -6.00 -45.82 -20.04
C LYS A 270 -5.09 -45.54 -18.84
N ALA A 271 -5.00 -44.25 -18.52
CA ALA A 271 -5.03 -43.67 -17.19
C ALA A 271 -4.29 -44.39 -16.04
N ALA A 272 -3.27 -43.71 -15.48
CA ALA A 272 -3.36 -43.21 -14.10
C ALA A 272 -2.06 -42.53 -13.66
N ALA A 273 -2.25 -41.38 -12.98
CA ALA A 273 -1.38 -40.80 -11.96
C ALA A 273 -0.09 -40.10 -12.49
N ALA A 274 0.27 -38.89 -12.07
CA ALA A 274 -0.06 -38.21 -10.82
C ALA A 274 0.30 -36.71 -10.89
N LYS A 275 -0.50 -35.91 -10.18
CA LYS A 275 -0.14 -34.66 -9.44
C LYS A 275 0.17 -33.40 -10.28
N ALA A 276 -0.74 -32.43 -10.36
CA ALA A 276 -1.06 -31.45 -9.29
C ALA A 276 0.21 -30.70 -8.83
N ALA A 277 0.49 -29.52 -9.41
CA ALA A 277 0.04 -28.23 -8.89
C ALA A 277 0.62 -27.90 -7.51
N ALA A 278 1.72 -27.15 -7.50
CA ALA A 278 2.14 -26.31 -6.39
C ALA A 278 3.06 -25.19 -6.88
N ALA A 279 2.57 -23.94 -6.75
CA ALA A 279 3.29 -22.72 -6.33
C ALA A 279 4.66 -22.44 -6.99
N GLU A 280 4.79 -21.45 -7.87
CA GLU A 280 4.64 -20.01 -7.59
C GLU A 280 5.04 -19.61 -6.16
N LYS A 281 6.35 -19.57 -5.93
CA LYS A 281 6.96 -18.68 -4.95
C LYS A 281 8.44 -18.43 -5.32
N ALA A 282 8.89 -17.22 -5.03
CA ALA A 282 10.28 -16.73 -5.00
C ALA A 282 10.78 -15.97 -6.25
N ALA A 283 10.27 -14.74 -6.36
CA ALA A 283 11.18 -13.62 -6.54
C ALA A 283 12.23 -13.60 -5.42
N ALA A 284 13.51 -13.54 -5.78
CA ALA A 284 14.62 -12.89 -5.08
C ALA A 284 15.92 -13.63 -5.40
N ASP A 285 16.67 -13.15 -6.39
CA ASP A 285 18.10 -12.91 -6.18
C ASP A 285 18.66 -11.99 -7.29
N LYS A 286 19.41 -10.99 -6.85
CA LYS A 286 20.36 -10.17 -7.62
C LYS A 286 19.86 -9.07 -8.56
N ALA A 287 19.33 -8.04 -7.89
CA ALA A 287 19.99 -6.75 -7.98
C ALA A 287 21.42 -6.83 -7.39
N ALA A 288 22.46 -6.64 -8.22
CA ALA A 288 23.74 -6.05 -7.81
C ALA A 288 24.74 -6.09 -8.99
N LYS A 289 25.24 -4.91 -9.37
CA LYS A 289 26.37 -4.63 -10.30
C LYS A 289 25.99 -4.20 -11.72
N ALA A 290 25.59 -2.94 -11.86
CA ALA A 290 26.13 -2.06 -12.93
C ALA A 290 25.78 -0.58 -12.69
N ALA A 291 25.81 -0.14 -11.43
CA ALA A 291 26.08 1.25 -11.09
C ALA A 291 27.60 1.39 -10.99
N ALA A 292 28.26 1.90 -12.03
CA ALA A 292 29.66 2.32 -11.91
C ALA A 292 30.19 3.27 -13.01
N ALA A 293 29.43 3.58 -14.07
CA ALA A 293 30.02 4.37 -15.17
C ALA A 293 28.98 5.30 -15.81
N LYS A 294 28.78 6.48 -15.24
CA LYS A 294 28.51 7.76 -15.95
C LYS A 294 28.22 8.94 -15.02
N ALA A 295 28.84 8.94 -13.83
CA ALA A 295 29.07 10.16 -13.06
C ALA A 295 30.47 10.69 -13.41
N ALA A 296 30.59 11.46 -14.49
CA ALA A 296 31.70 12.41 -14.75
C ALA A 296 31.60 12.92 -16.19
N ALA A 297 30.88 14.02 -16.45
CA ALA A 297 31.14 14.99 -17.54
C ALA A 297 29.97 15.97 -17.76
N ALA A 298 29.43 16.59 -16.70
CA ALA A 298 28.49 17.70 -16.88
C ALA A 298 28.62 18.74 -15.76
N LYS A 299 29.87 19.03 -15.36
CA LYS A 299 30.24 20.21 -14.58
C LYS A 299 31.22 21.04 -15.42
N LYS A 300 30.71 21.95 -16.25
CA LYS A 300 31.37 23.25 -16.50
C LYS A 300 30.46 24.18 -17.32
N ALA A 301 30.28 25.38 -16.78
CA ALA A 301 29.97 26.62 -17.49
C ALA A 301 28.57 26.76 -18.12
N ALA A 302 27.55 26.93 -17.28
CA ALA A 302 26.43 27.82 -17.60
C ALA A 302 26.64 29.13 -16.82
N ALA A 303 27.09 30.15 -17.53
CA ALA A 303 27.08 31.53 -17.06
C ALA A 303 26.75 32.44 -18.27
N ALA A 304 25.82 33.37 -18.03
CA ALA A 304 25.53 34.59 -18.78
C ALA A 304 24.43 34.56 -19.87
N LYS A 305 23.34 35.28 -19.52
CA LYS A 305 22.61 36.33 -20.27
C LYS A 305 21.65 35.88 -21.38
N GLU A 306 20.34 36.07 -21.18
CA GLU A 306 19.52 37.28 -21.43
C GLU A 306 19.13 37.44 -22.92
N ALA A 307 17.81 37.49 -23.11
CA ALA A 307 16.94 37.82 -24.25
C ALA A 307 17.54 38.29 -25.59
N ASP A 308 17.08 37.69 -26.70
CA ASP A 308 16.14 38.26 -27.67
C ASP A 308 16.16 37.47 -29.00
N GLY A 309 15.03 37.46 -29.72
CA GLY A 309 15.01 37.14 -31.16
C GLY A 309 14.38 35.80 -31.55
N VAL A 310 13.05 35.76 -31.52
CA VAL A 310 12.26 34.96 -32.47
C VAL A 310 12.55 35.46 -33.89
N ASP A 311 12.94 34.59 -34.81
CA ASP A 311 12.06 34.04 -35.85
C ASP A 311 12.88 33.29 -36.93
N ASN A 312 12.24 32.26 -37.46
CA ASN A 312 12.54 31.65 -38.75
C ASN A 312 13.80 30.78 -38.90
N LEU A 313 13.66 29.50 -38.52
CA LEU A 313 14.13 28.40 -39.37
C LEU A 313 13.18 27.20 -39.24
N LEU A 314 11.92 27.43 -39.62
CA LEU A 314 11.00 26.38 -40.00
C LEU A 314 11.07 26.23 -41.54
N GLY A 315 11.87 25.29 -42.01
CA GLY A 315 11.96 24.89 -43.40
C GLY A 315 13.26 24.12 -43.62
N ASP A 316 13.29 22.85 -43.96
CA ASP A 316 12.25 21.97 -44.47
C ASP A 316 12.77 20.54 -44.27
N LEU A 317 12.15 19.81 -43.36
CA LEU A 317 12.13 18.34 -43.39
C LEU A 317 10.66 17.91 -43.33
N SER A 318 9.93 18.35 -44.36
CA SER A 318 8.84 17.59 -44.95
C SER A 318 9.33 16.20 -45.35
N SER A 319 8.89 15.17 -44.62
CA SER A 319 8.14 14.03 -45.17
C SER A 319 7.79 13.07 -44.01
N GLY A 320 6.56 12.58 -43.84
CA GLY A 320 5.34 12.79 -44.59
C GLY A 320 4.15 12.18 -43.84
N LYS A 321 2.95 12.54 -44.33
CA LYS A 321 1.72 11.73 -44.41
C LYS A 321 1.37 10.90 -43.16
N ASN A 322 0.30 11.22 -42.43
CA ASN A 322 -1.05 11.04 -42.95
C ASN A 322 -2.07 11.86 -42.13
N ALA A 323 -2.83 12.73 -42.80
CA ALA A 323 -4.19 13.11 -42.42
C ALA A 323 -5.14 12.55 -43.49
N PRO A 324 -6.44 12.36 -43.18
CA PRO A 324 -7.39 13.44 -43.45
C PRO A 324 -8.33 13.67 -42.25
N LYS A 325 -8.56 14.91 -41.77
CA LYS A 325 -9.47 15.97 -42.30
C LYS A 325 -10.87 15.41 -42.62
N THR A 326 -11.96 15.97 -42.11
CA THR A 326 -12.45 17.33 -42.42
C THR A 326 -13.56 17.84 -41.47
N GLY A 327 -13.60 19.17 -41.27
CA GLY A 327 -14.79 20.01 -41.06
C GLY A 327 -15.33 20.03 -39.62
N GLY A 328 -15.61 21.15 -38.97
CA GLY A 328 -15.86 22.52 -39.42
C GLY A 328 -17.10 23.01 -38.68
N GLY A 329 -16.93 24.00 -37.78
CA GLY A 329 -17.93 24.92 -37.22
C GLY A 329 -19.24 24.38 -36.62
N ALA A 330 -19.52 24.71 -35.35
CA ALA A 330 -20.76 25.38 -34.95
C ALA A 330 -20.86 25.53 -33.42
N LYS A 331 -21.29 26.73 -33.02
CA LYS A 331 -21.79 27.11 -31.70
C LYS A 331 -23.11 26.37 -31.45
N GLY A 332 -23.27 25.71 -30.32
CA GLY A 332 -24.52 25.04 -29.97
C GLY A 332 -24.55 24.53 -28.53
N ASN A 333 -25.32 25.20 -27.69
CA ASN A 333 -25.75 24.72 -26.39
C ASN A 333 -26.69 23.53 -26.58
N ASN A 334 -26.45 22.39 -25.91
CA ASN A 334 -27.36 21.77 -24.93
C ASN A 334 -27.01 20.30 -24.65
N ALA A 335 -27.25 19.95 -23.38
CA ALA A 335 -27.77 18.68 -22.89
C ALA A 335 -26.95 17.38 -23.06
N SER A 336 -26.41 16.97 -21.91
CA SER A 336 -26.30 15.62 -21.35
C SER A 336 -26.50 14.40 -22.28
N ALA A 337 -25.50 13.52 -22.28
CA ALA A 337 -25.71 12.09 -22.45
C ALA A 337 -25.46 11.37 -21.12
N ALA A 338 -26.54 10.80 -20.58
CA ALA A 338 -26.51 9.88 -19.46
C ALA A 338 -25.79 8.59 -19.88
N GLY A 339 -24.64 8.34 -19.26
CA GLY A 339 -23.99 7.04 -19.20
C GLY A 339 -24.01 6.57 -17.75
N SER A 340 -25.02 5.78 -17.39
CA SER A 340 -25.14 5.12 -16.10
C SER A 340 -23.96 4.16 -15.90
N GLY A 341 -23.09 4.50 -14.96
CA GLY A 341 -21.95 3.71 -14.53
C GLY A 341 -21.66 4.05 -13.07
N ASN A 342 -22.30 3.30 -12.19
CA ASN A 342 -22.30 3.42 -10.74
C ASN A 342 -20.89 3.58 -10.13
N THR A 343 -20.40 4.82 -9.95
CA THR A 343 -19.19 5.09 -9.15
C THR A 343 -19.48 6.18 -8.13
N LYS A 344 -20.02 5.76 -6.99
CA LYS A 344 -19.95 6.55 -5.77
C LYS A 344 -18.47 6.80 -5.44
N ASN A 345 -18.13 8.07 -5.28
CA ASN A 345 -17.12 8.53 -4.32
C ASN A 345 -15.62 8.23 -4.59
N SER A 346 -15.18 8.11 -5.85
CA SER A 346 -13.74 8.05 -6.16
C SER A 346 -13.29 9.37 -6.79
N ALA A 347 -12.35 10.08 -6.14
CA ALA A 347 -11.73 11.26 -6.70
C ALA A 347 -10.93 10.87 -7.93
N SER A 348 -11.02 11.64 -9.02
CA SER A 348 -10.16 11.39 -10.17
C SER A 348 -8.71 11.68 -9.77
N GLY A 349 -7.75 10.88 -10.26
CA GLY A 349 -6.33 11.09 -9.96
C GLY A 349 -5.85 12.50 -10.37
N ALA A 350 -6.48 13.12 -11.35
CA ALA A 350 -6.21 14.50 -11.76
C ALA A 350 -6.60 15.51 -10.66
N ASP A 351 -7.76 15.33 -10.02
CA ASP A 351 -8.23 16.23 -8.94
C ASP A 351 -7.31 16.17 -7.72
N ILE A 352 -6.83 14.97 -7.38
CA ILE A 352 -5.90 14.76 -6.26
C ILE A 352 -4.57 15.48 -6.53
N ASN A 353 -4.01 15.31 -7.73
CA ASN A 353 -2.75 15.95 -8.11
C ASN A 353 -2.87 17.47 -8.21
N ASN A 354 -4.00 17.96 -8.75
CA ASN A 354 -4.26 19.39 -8.83
C ASN A 354 -4.33 20.02 -7.43
N TYR A 355 -5.07 19.38 -6.51
CA TYR A 355 -5.17 19.85 -5.14
C TYR A 355 -3.85 19.74 -4.37
N ALA A 356 -3.06 18.67 -4.57
CA ALA A 356 -1.71 18.59 -4.04
C ALA A 356 -0.82 19.76 -4.50
N GLY A 357 -0.93 20.15 -5.78
CA GLY A 357 -0.23 21.30 -6.33
C GLY A 357 -0.64 22.62 -5.67
N GLN A 358 -1.94 22.81 -5.42
CA GLN A 358 -2.45 23.99 -4.71
C GLN A 358 -1.93 24.06 -3.27
N ILE A 359 -1.89 22.92 -2.56
CA ILE A 359 -1.33 22.84 -1.20
C ILE A 359 0.16 23.21 -1.22
N LYS A 360 0.94 22.66 -2.16
CA LYS A 360 2.36 22.98 -2.29
C LYS A 360 2.58 24.46 -2.56
N SER A 361 1.84 25.03 -3.52
CA SER A 361 1.91 26.46 -3.85
C SER A 361 1.53 27.36 -2.66
N ALA A 362 0.52 26.97 -1.87
CA ALA A 362 0.14 27.69 -0.66
C ALA A 362 1.28 27.72 0.39
N ILE A 363 2.01 26.61 0.55
CA ILE A 363 3.18 26.54 1.45
C ILE A 363 4.34 27.36 0.89
N GLU A 364 4.63 27.23 -0.41
CA GLU A 364 5.69 27.99 -1.10
C GLU A 364 5.45 29.50 -0.99
N SER A 365 4.19 29.96 -1.07
CA SER A 365 3.84 31.38 -0.91
C SER A 365 4.20 31.99 0.45
N LYS A 366 4.39 31.14 1.47
CA LYS A 366 4.80 31.52 2.83
C LYS A 366 6.25 31.14 3.14
N PHE A 367 6.97 30.64 2.14
CA PHE A 367 8.33 30.17 2.26
C PHE A 367 9.29 31.19 1.62
N TYR A 368 9.82 32.11 2.43
CA TYR A 368 10.59 33.26 1.95
C TYR A 368 11.98 32.90 1.40
N ASP A 369 12.56 31.75 1.80
CA ASP A 369 13.94 31.37 1.48
C ASP A 369 14.03 30.12 0.58
N ALA A 370 13.10 29.94 -0.38
CA ALA A 370 13.01 28.73 -1.21
C ALA A 370 14.33 28.33 -1.89
N SER A 371 15.06 29.32 -2.40
CA SER A 371 16.35 29.16 -3.09
C SER A 371 17.45 28.55 -2.21
N SER A 372 17.45 28.84 -0.91
CA SER A 372 18.41 28.31 0.07
C SER A 372 18.26 26.80 0.28
N TYR A 373 17.14 26.22 -0.17
CA TYR A 373 16.83 24.80 -0.04
C TYR A 373 16.67 24.09 -1.39
N ALA A 374 17.14 24.70 -2.48
CA ALA A 374 17.10 24.09 -3.80
C ALA A 374 17.73 22.69 -3.82
N GLY A 375 17.03 21.72 -4.39
CA GLY A 375 17.47 20.32 -4.47
C GLY A 375 17.27 19.49 -3.19
N LYS A 376 16.78 20.09 -2.09
CA LYS A 376 16.37 19.37 -0.89
C LYS A 376 14.90 18.98 -0.96
N THR A 377 14.53 17.93 -0.23
CA THR A 377 13.15 17.44 -0.14
C THR A 377 12.78 17.21 1.31
N CYS A 378 11.55 17.55 1.68
CA CYS A 378 10.95 17.20 2.96
C CYS A 378 9.60 16.50 2.74
N THR A 379 9.43 15.34 3.35
CA THR A 379 8.14 14.63 3.41
C THR A 379 7.42 15.06 4.68
N LEU A 380 6.27 15.70 4.51
CA LEU A 380 5.42 16.21 5.58
C LEU A 380 4.13 15.39 5.62
N ARG A 381 3.63 15.06 6.81
CA ARG A 381 2.28 14.51 6.97
C ARG A 381 1.35 15.60 7.44
N ILE A 382 0.37 15.93 6.61
CA ILE A 382 -0.62 16.98 6.86
C ILE A 382 -1.97 16.35 7.22
N LYS A 383 -2.68 16.98 8.16
CA LYS A 383 -4.07 16.69 8.47
C LYS A 383 -4.89 17.96 8.22
N LEU A 384 -5.78 17.90 7.23
CA LEU A 384 -6.68 18.99 6.90
C LEU A 384 -8.09 18.69 7.40
N ALA A 385 -8.82 19.74 7.76
CA ALA A 385 -10.25 19.72 7.98
C ALA A 385 -11.04 19.84 6.65
N PRO A 386 -12.34 19.55 6.63
CA PRO A 386 -13.17 19.60 5.41
C PRO A 386 -13.28 20.99 4.77
N ASP A 387 -12.96 22.04 5.53
CA ASP A 387 -12.91 23.43 5.09
C ASP A 387 -11.55 23.85 4.52
N GLY A 388 -10.54 22.97 4.58
CA GLY A 388 -9.16 23.25 4.21
C GLY A 388 -8.29 23.77 5.36
N LEU A 389 -8.79 23.86 6.59
CA LEU A 389 -7.99 24.33 7.71
C LEU A 389 -6.96 23.27 8.14
N LEU A 390 -5.72 23.68 8.39
CA LEU A 390 -4.65 22.78 8.83
C LEU A 390 -4.86 22.42 10.31
N LEU A 391 -5.20 21.16 10.57
CA LEU A 391 -5.37 20.63 11.93
C LEU A 391 -4.04 20.23 12.56
N ASN A 392 -3.17 19.59 11.79
CA ASN A 392 -1.87 19.13 12.26
C ASN A 392 -0.89 19.00 11.10
N ILE A 393 0.40 19.20 11.38
CA ILE A 393 1.48 18.92 10.46
C ILE A 393 2.68 18.34 11.19
N GLN A 394 3.25 17.28 10.63
CA GLN A 394 4.43 16.59 11.14
C GLN A 394 5.45 16.36 10.03
N SER A 395 6.73 16.28 10.38
CA SER A 395 7.77 15.85 9.45
C SER A 395 7.98 14.35 9.55
N GLU A 396 8.00 13.66 8.42
CA GLU A 396 8.21 12.20 8.35
C GLU A 396 9.63 11.84 7.89
N GLY A 397 10.29 12.74 7.17
CA GLY A 397 11.66 12.53 6.71
C GLY A 397 12.13 13.58 5.71
N GLY A 398 13.43 13.63 5.45
CA GLY A 398 14.06 14.59 4.54
C GLY A 398 15.13 15.46 5.21
N ASP A 399 15.42 16.62 4.62
CA ASP A 399 16.36 17.58 5.19
C ASP A 399 15.73 18.29 6.41
N PRO A 400 16.34 18.23 7.60
CA PRO A 400 15.72 18.72 8.83
C PRO A 400 15.52 20.24 8.82
N ALA A 401 16.43 21.00 8.18
CA ALA A 401 16.32 22.45 8.10
C ALA A 401 15.17 22.86 7.15
N LEU A 402 15.04 22.18 6.00
CA LEU A 402 13.90 22.36 5.10
C LEU A 402 12.59 21.98 5.79
N CYS A 403 12.55 20.84 6.48
CA CYS A 403 11.35 20.40 7.18
C CYS A 403 10.91 21.39 8.25
N GLN A 404 11.83 21.94 9.03
CA GLN A 404 11.50 22.91 10.06
C GLN A 404 10.97 24.22 9.47
N ALA A 405 11.58 24.71 8.39
CA ALA A 405 11.09 25.88 7.66
C ALA A 405 9.73 25.61 6.99
N ALA A 406 9.54 24.43 6.41
CA ALA A 406 8.29 24.06 5.75
C ALA A 406 7.15 23.88 6.75
N LEU A 407 7.43 23.38 7.97
CA LEU A 407 6.47 23.32 9.07
C LEU A 407 6.01 24.73 9.49
N ALA A 408 6.92 25.70 9.55
CA ALA A 408 6.59 27.08 9.87
C ALA A 408 5.74 27.74 8.77
N ALA A 409 6.16 27.57 7.50
CA ALA A 409 5.43 28.10 6.34
C ALA A 409 4.03 27.48 6.23
N ALA A 410 3.91 26.17 6.40
CA ALA A 410 2.62 25.47 6.31
C ALA A 410 1.63 25.90 7.40
N ARG A 411 2.10 26.24 8.61
CA ARG A 411 1.24 26.79 9.67
C ARG A 411 0.72 28.20 9.37
N GLN A 412 1.42 28.95 8.54
CA GLN A 412 1.01 30.29 8.10
C GLN A 412 0.24 30.26 6.77
N ALA A 413 0.32 29.16 6.03
CA ALA A 413 -0.35 28.97 4.76
C ALA A 413 -1.86 28.79 4.96
N LYS A 414 -2.64 29.34 4.03
CA LYS A 414 -4.08 29.11 3.95
C LYS A 414 -4.33 28.14 2.80
N PHE A 415 -4.72 26.92 3.14
CA PHE A 415 -5.02 25.91 2.13
C PHE A 415 -6.44 26.12 1.58
N PRO A 416 -6.64 25.94 0.27
CA PRO A 416 -7.97 26.02 -0.32
C PRO A 416 -8.84 24.87 0.16
N LYS A 417 -10.15 25.09 0.18
CA LYS A 417 -11.12 24.04 0.51
C LYS A 417 -11.02 22.88 -0.49
N PRO A 418 -11.01 21.60 -0.04
CA PRO A 418 -11.03 20.46 -0.95
C PRO A 418 -12.21 20.53 -1.93
N PRO A 419 -11.99 20.31 -3.24
CA PRO A 419 -13.04 20.46 -4.27
C PRO A 419 -14.10 19.35 -4.23
N SER A 420 -13.82 18.21 -3.58
CA SER A 420 -14.77 17.13 -3.39
C SER A 420 -14.49 16.34 -2.10
N GLN A 421 -15.51 15.63 -1.60
CA GLN A 421 -15.37 14.77 -0.42
C GLN A 421 -14.30 13.70 -0.62
N ALA A 422 -14.21 13.12 -1.83
CA ALA A 422 -13.23 12.08 -2.11
C ALA A 422 -11.78 12.61 -2.09
N VAL A 423 -11.55 13.86 -2.51
CA VAL A 423 -10.24 14.52 -2.35
C VAL A 423 -9.96 14.78 -0.87
N TYR A 424 -10.95 15.25 -0.11
CA TYR A 424 -10.80 15.41 1.34
C TYR A 424 -10.43 14.11 2.05
N GLU A 425 -11.06 12.97 1.71
CA GLU A 425 -10.73 11.67 2.33
C GLU A 425 -9.28 11.25 2.11
N VAL A 426 -8.65 11.70 1.02
CA VAL A 426 -7.21 11.50 0.76
C VAL A 426 -6.38 12.46 1.62
N PHE A 427 -6.71 13.76 1.64
CA PHE A 427 -5.91 14.79 2.31
C PHE A 427 -6.22 15.02 3.80
N LYS A 428 -7.21 14.33 4.38
CA LYS A 428 -7.48 14.34 5.83
C LYS A 428 -6.28 13.84 6.64
N ASN A 429 -5.43 13.00 6.03
CA ASN A 429 -4.17 12.51 6.59
C ASN A 429 -3.26 12.00 5.47
N ALA A 430 -2.66 12.93 4.70
CA ALA A 430 -1.81 12.59 3.55
C ALA A 430 -0.34 12.92 3.80
N PRO A 431 0.59 12.08 3.30
CA PRO A 431 1.97 12.49 3.09
C PRO A 431 2.06 13.43 1.89
N LEU A 432 2.86 14.49 2.04
CA LEU A 432 3.11 15.53 1.04
C LEU A 432 4.62 15.74 0.93
N ASP A 433 5.16 15.47 -0.25
CA ASP A 433 6.55 15.79 -0.55
C ASP A 433 6.67 17.25 -0.98
N PHE A 434 7.31 18.04 -0.13
CA PHE A 434 7.66 19.43 -0.35
C PHE A 434 9.08 19.53 -0.90
N LYS A 435 9.18 20.10 -2.11
CA LYS A 435 10.45 20.37 -2.79
C LYS A 435 10.37 21.79 -3.34
N PRO A 436 10.97 22.78 -2.65
CA PRO A 436 10.96 24.15 -3.14
C PRO A 436 11.70 24.21 -4.48
N GLN A 437 11.11 24.93 -5.44
CA GLN A 437 11.67 25.18 -6.77
C GLN A 437 12.59 26.40 -6.76
#